data_AF-A0A931Z430-F1
#
_entry.id   AF-A0A931Z430-F1
#
_cell.length_a   1.000
_cell.length_b   1.000
_cell.length_c   1.000
_cell.angle_alpha   90.00
_cell.angle_beta   90.00
_cell.angle_gamma   90.00
#
_symmetry.space_group_name_H-M   'P 1'
#
loop_
_entity.id
_entity.type
_entity.pdbx_description
1 polymer ?
#
loop_
_entity_poly.entity_id
_entity_poly.type
_entity_poly.pdbx_seq_one_letter_code
_entity_poly.pdbx_strand_id
1 'polypeptide(L)'
;MAASGKSSLKIVACLAIAAVLGGGYYFYRRNTEADKAPEYTTATVARGSIRQLVTATGQLDPLLNVDVGSQISGLVQKLYVDFNSPVTKGQKLAEIDPATYQQRLRQAEANL
;
A
#
# COMPACT_ATOMS: atom_id res chain seq x y z
N MET A 1 -37.02 77.05 51.53
CA MET A 1 -37.58 77.25 50.17
C MET A 1 -36.52 78.00 49.35
N ALA A 2 -36.18 77.48 48.15
CA ALA A 2 -35.14 77.96 47.21
C ALA A 2 -33.67 77.79 47.70
N ALA A 3 -32.68 77.35 46.92
CA ALA A 3 -32.54 77.28 45.46
C ALA A 3 -31.60 76.12 45.05
N SER A 4 -32.13 75.05 44.46
CA SER A 4 -31.33 73.93 43.91
C SER A 4 -31.69 73.69 42.44
N GLY A 5 -31.55 74.76 41.64
CA GLY A 5 -32.04 74.78 40.25
C GLY A 5 -30.95 74.72 39.16
N LYS A 6 -29.66 74.60 39.50
CA LYS A 6 -28.58 74.73 38.49
C LYS A 6 -27.41 73.75 38.61
N SER A 7 -27.11 73.19 39.79
CA SER A 7 -26.00 72.21 39.95
C SER A 7 -26.43 70.76 39.70
N SER A 8 -27.63 70.37 40.15
CA SER A 8 -28.22 69.06 39.84
C SER A 8 -28.41 68.86 38.34
N LEU A 9 -28.83 69.92 37.62
CA LEU A 9 -28.97 69.91 36.17
C LEU A 9 -27.62 69.72 35.45
N LYS A 10 -26.53 70.30 35.96
CA LYS A 10 -25.17 70.11 35.41
C LYS A 10 -24.66 68.68 35.64
N ILE A 11 -24.96 68.08 36.79
CA ILE A 11 -24.56 66.69 37.09
C ILE A 11 -25.30 65.72 36.16
N VAL A 12 -26.62 65.93 35.97
CA VAL A 12 -27.42 65.13 35.03
C VAL A 12 -26.93 65.32 33.59
N ALA A 13 -26.59 66.55 33.18
CA ALA A 13 -26.02 66.81 31.87
C ALA A 13 -24.65 66.14 31.66
N CYS A 14 -23.76 66.18 32.67
CA CYS A 14 -22.47 65.48 32.60
C CYS A 14 -22.64 63.96 32.53
N LEU A 15 -23.58 63.39 33.28
CA LEU A 15 -23.89 61.95 33.23
C LEU A 15 -24.45 61.54 31.86
N ALA A 16 -25.32 62.36 31.28
CA ALA A 16 -25.86 62.12 29.93
C ALA A 16 -24.74 62.18 28.88
N ILE A 17 -23.84 63.17 28.96
CA ILE A 17 -22.70 63.28 28.03
C ILE A 17 -21.74 62.10 28.18
N ALA A 18 -21.44 61.69 29.42
CA ALA A 18 -20.60 60.52 29.68
C ALA A 18 -21.23 59.22 29.15
N ALA A 19 -22.55 59.07 29.27
CA ALA A 19 -23.28 57.94 28.72
C ALA A 19 -23.27 57.92 27.18
N VAL A 20 -23.40 59.09 26.53
CA VAL A 20 -23.31 59.21 25.07
C VAL A 20 -21.90 58.94 24.56
N LEU A 21 -20.87 59.47 25.23
CA LEU A 21 -19.48 59.22 24.87
C LEU A 21 -19.08 57.76 25.11
N GLY A 22 -19.52 57.17 26.23
CA GLY A 22 -19.29 55.76 26.55
C GLY A 22 -20.03 54.83 25.58
N GLY A 23 -21.28 55.14 25.25
CA GLY A 23 -22.09 54.40 24.28
C GLY A 23 -21.53 54.50 22.86
N GLY A 24 -21.10 55.69 22.45
CA GLY A 24 -20.44 55.93 21.15
C GLY A 24 -19.11 55.20 21.03
N TYR A 25 -18.27 55.23 22.07
CA TYR A 25 -17.01 54.51 22.10
C TYR A 25 -17.21 52.99 22.08
N TYR A 26 -18.19 52.48 22.81
CA TYR A 26 -18.55 51.06 22.82
C TYR A 26 -19.04 50.59 21.45
N PHE A 27 -19.89 51.38 20.79
CA PHE A 27 -20.39 51.07 19.45
C PHE A 27 -19.27 51.10 18.41
N TYR A 28 -18.36 52.08 18.50
CA TYR A 28 -17.21 52.18 17.60
C TYR A 28 -16.26 50.99 17.71
N ARG A 29 -15.91 50.56 18.94
CA ARG A 29 -15.09 49.35 19.15
C ARG A 29 -15.77 48.08 18.64
N ARG A 30 -17.09 47.96 18.77
CA ARG A 30 -17.82 46.77 18.31
C ARG A 30 -17.81 46.65 16.78
N ASN A 31 -17.90 47.77 16.07
CA ASN A 31 -17.79 47.76 14.60
C ASN A 31 -16.38 47.39 14.14
N THR A 32 -15.32 47.92 14.78
CA THR A 32 -13.92 47.60 14.39
C THR A 32 -13.54 46.13 14.60
N GLU A 33 -14.12 45.46 15.61
CA GLU A 33 -13.90 44.01 15.80
C GLU A 33 -14.71 43.16 14.80
N ALA A 34 -15.85 43.65 14.31
CA ALA A 34 -16.66 42.96 13.30
C ALA A 34 -16.08 43.05 11.88
N ASP A 35 -15.24 44.06 11.61
CA ASP A 35 -14.56 44.26 10.32
C ASP A 35 -13.22 43.50 10.20
N LYS A 36 -12.81 42.73 11.22
CA LYS A 36 -11.63 41.87 11.12
C LYS A 36 -11.93 40.69 10.21
N ALA A 37 -11.45 40.76 8.98
CA ALA A 37 -11.56 39.67 8.01
C ALA A 37 -10.96 38.37 8.59
N PRO A 38 -11.58 37.21 8.33
CA PRO A 38 -11.09 35.93 8.82
C PRO A 38 -9.68 35.65 8.28
N GLU A 39 -8.77 35.27 9.19
CA GLU A 39 -7.39 34.95 8.86
C GLU A 39 -7.30 33.51 8.32
N TYR A 40 -6.92 33.35 7.05
CA TYR A 40 -6.77 32.04 6.41
C TYR A 40 -5.30 31.66 6.29
N THR A 41 -4.94 30.53 6.89
CA THR A 41 -3.64 29.90 6.63
C THR A 41 -3.76 29.06 5.37
N THR A 42 -2.98 29.40 4.34
CA THR A 42 -2.92 28.64 3.09
C THR A 42 -1.56 27.95 2.96
N ALA A 43 -1.53 26.85 2.21
CA ALA A 43 -0.31 26.12 1.89
C ALA A 43 -0.08 26.10 0.38
N THR A 44 1.18 26.22 -0.04
CA THR A 44 1.56 26.19 -1.45
C THR A 44 1.44 24.76 -1.99
N VAL A 45 0.71 24.60 -3.10
CA VAL A 45 0.54 23.29 -3.76
C VAL A 45 1.79 22.97 -4.58
N ALA A 46 2.54 21.95 -4.17
CA ALA A 46 3.65 21.41 -4.96
C ALA A 46 3.15 20.23 -5.83
N ARG A 47 3.54 20.22 -7.10
CA ARG A 47 3.30 19.10 -8.02
C ARG A 47 4.53 18.20 -8.03
N GLY A 48 4.36 16.94 -7.65
CA GLY A 48 5.37 15.90 -7.73
C GLY A 48 4.82 14.67 -8.43
N SER A 49 5.69 13.85 -9.01
CA SER A 49 5.27 12.59 -9.61
C SER A 49 4.85 11.59 -8.53
N ILE A 50 3.58 11.25 -8.46
CA ILE A 50 3.09 10.15 -7.61
C ILE A 50 3.31 8.86 -8.38
N ARG A 51 4.23 8.02 -7.91
CA ARG A 51 4.47 6.68 -8.48
C ARG A 51 3.76 5.65 -7.63
N GLN A 52 2.66 5.11 -8.15
CA GLN A 52 1.96 3.99 -7.53
C GLN A 52 2.57 2.69 -8.07
N LEU A 53 3.42 2.05 -7.25
CA LEU A 53 3.96 0.74 -7.57
C LEU A 53 2.91 -0.31 -7.19
N VAL A 54 2.29 -0.94 -8.18
CA VAL A 54 1.40 -2.08 -7.96
C VAL A 54 2.24 -3.34 -8.07
N THR A 55 2.57 -3.96 -6.93
CA THR A 55 3.30 -5.23 -6.88
C THR A 55 2.31 -6.37 -7.10
N ALA A 56 2.24 -6.89 -8.33
CA ALA A 56 1.52 -8.11 -8.63
C ALA A 56 2.46 -9.31 -8.39
N THR A 57 2.27 -10.02 -7.28
CA THR A 57 2.94 -11.31 -7.05
C THR A 57 2.24 -12.37 -7.88
N GLY A 58 2.85 -12.79 -8.98
CA GLY A 58 2.46 -13.99 -9.72
C GLY A 58 3.21 -15.22 -9.18
N GLN A 59 2.58 -16.38 -9.19
CA GLN A 59 3.28 -17.65 -8.95
C GLN A 59 4.13 -17.98 -10.17
N LEU A 60 5.42 -18.29 -9.96
CA LEU A 60 6.32 -18.74 -11.01
C LEU A 60 6.17 -20.25 -11.17
N ASP A 61 5.49 -20.68 -12.23
CA ASP A 61 5.41 -22.10 -12.60
C ASP A 61 6.48 -22.43 -13.66
N PRO A 62 7.13 -23.61 -13.57
CA PRO A 62 8.12 -24.02 -14.57
C PRO A 62 7.45 -24.24 -15.93
N LEU A 63 8.11 -23.78 -17.01
CA LEU A 63 7.56 -23.87 -18.38
C LEU A 63 7.31 -25.31 -18.83
N LEU A 64 8.17 -26.25 -18.41
CA LEU A 64 7.98 -27.68 -18.62
C LEU A 64 8.45 -28.44 -17.38
N ASN A 65 7.59 -29.30 -16.85
CA ASN A 65 7.96 -30.33 -15.90
C ASN A 65 7.83 -31.70 -16.58
N VAL A 66 8.87 -32.54 -16.48
CA VAL A 66 8.86 -33.88 -17.09
C VAL A 66 9.28 -34.90 -16.03
N ASP A 67 8.34 -35.79 -15.69
CA ASP A 67 8.61 -36.89 -14.79
C ASP A 67 9.27 -38.03 -15.57
N VAL A 68 10.51 -38.37 -15.22
CA VAL A 68 11.27 -39.42 -15.90
C VAL A 68 11.20 -40.72 -15.10
N GLY A 69 10.49 -41.71 -15.64
CA GLY A 69 10.39 -43.06 -15.08
C GLY A 69 10.93 -44.13 -16.02
N SER A 70 11.10 -45.35 -15.50
CA SER A 70 11.43 -46.51 -16.34
C SER A 70 10.16 -47.06 -17.00
N GLN A 71 10.21 -47.34 -18.30
CA GLN A 71 9.14 -48.05 -19.02
C GLN A 71 9.12 -49.55 -18.66
N ILE A 72 10.23 -50.05 -18.11
CA ILE A 72 10.42 -51.46 -17.78
C ILE A 72 10.64 -51.58 -16.27
N SER A 73 9.83 -52.41 -15.62
CA SER A 73 10.02 -52.77 -14.22
C SER A 73 11.20 -53.73 -14.08
N GLY A 74 12.16 -53.38 -13.23
CA GLY A 74 13.34 -54.21 -12.93
C GLY A 74 14.19 -53.56 -11.83
N LEU A 75 15.22 -54.27 -11.36
CA LEU A 75 16.15 -53.75 -10.36
C LEU A 75 17.07 -52.70 -11.00
N VAL A 76 17.30 -51.58 -10.32
CA VAL A 76 18.27 -50.56 -10.76
C VAL A 76 19.69 -51.10 -10.51
N GLN A 77 20.45 -51.35 -11.58
CA GLN A 77 21.84 -51.79 -11.49
C GLN A 77 22.81 -50.63 -11.27
N LYS A 78 22.60 -49.52 -11.99
CA LYS A 78 23.47 -48.32 -11.92
C LYS A 78 22.65 -47.05 -12.06
N LEU A 79 23.01 -46.04 -11.28
CA LEU A 79 22.46 -44.69 -11.35
C LEU A 79 23.59 -43.73 -11.76
N TYR A 80 23.36 -42.95 -12.82
CA TYR A 80 24.36 -42.07 -13.43
C TYR A 80 24.14 -40.58 -13.08
N VAL A 81 23.09 -40.26 -12.34
CA VAL A 81 22.68 -38.89 -12.01
C VAL A 81 22.25 -38.79 -10.55
N ASP A 82 22.56 -37.66 -9.92
CA ASP A 82 22.17 -37.37 -8.53
C ASP A 82 21.11 -36.26 -8.50
N PHE A 83 20.47 -36.10 -7.34
CA PHE A 83 19.49 -35.06 -7.09
C PHE A 83 20.03 -33.66 -7.44
N ASN A 84 19.22 -32.84 -8.09
CA ASN A 84 19.58 -31.51 -8.63
C ASN A 84 20.68 -31.48 -9.72
N SER A 85 21.09 -32.63 -10.26
CA SER A 85 22.02 -32.64 -11.40
C SER A 85 21.33 -32.21 -12.70
N PRO A 86 21.94 -31.34 -13.52
CA PRO A 86 21.40 -31.01 -14.84
C PRO A 86 21.49 -32.21 -15.78
N VAL A 87 20.41 -32.51 -16.50
CA VAL A 87 20.31 -33.63 -17.44
C VAL A 87 19.98 -33.14 -18.84
N THR A 88 20.48 -33.83 -19.86
CA THR A 88 20.22 -33.50 -21.27
C THR A 88 19.36 -34.57 -21.95
N LYS A 89 18.71 -34.20 -23.06
CA LYS A 89 17.88 -35.12 -23.83
C LYS A 89 18.73 -36.29 -24.37
N GLY A 90 18.32 -37.52 -24.05
CA GLY A 90 19.00 -38.74 -24.49
C GLY A 90 20.10 -39.22 -23.54
N GLN A 91 20.32 -38.54 -22.41
CA GLN A 91 21.25 -39.00 -21.38
C GLN A 91 20.70 -40.25 -20.66
N LYS A 92 21.56 -41.26 -20.49
CA LYS A 92 21.24 -42.42 -19.65
C LYS A 92 21.23 -42.00 -18.18
N LEU A 93 20.07 -42.08 -17.54
CA LEU A 93 19.91 -41.70 -16.14
C LEU A 93 20.13 -42.89 -15.20
N ALA A 94 19.56 -44.04 -15.55
CA ALA A 94 19.68 -45.28 -14.79
C ALA A 94 19.74 -46.48 -15.75
N GLU A 95 20.39 -47.55 -15.30
CA GLU A 95 20.43 -48.84 -15.99
C GLU A 95 19.66 -49.86 -15.18
N ILE A 96 18.64 -50.46 -15.80
CA ILE A 96 17.77 -51.48 -15.21
C ILE A 96 18.25 -52.86 -15.63
N ASP A 97 18.21 -53.84 -14.74
CA ASP A 97 18.55 -55.24 -15.04
C ASP A 97 17.68 -55.82 -16.19
N PRO A 98 18.28 -56.15 -17.35
CA PRO A 98 17.53 -56.64 -18.49
C PRO A 98 17.34 -58.17 -18.46
N ALA A 99 17.79 -58.91 -17.44
CA ALA A 99 17.83 -60.38 -17.45
C ALA A 99 16.50 -61.02 -17.88
N THR A 100 15.38 -60.61 -17.29
CA THR A 100 14.04 -61.14 -17.63
C THR A 100 13.65 -60.84 -19.08
N TYR A 101 14.01 -59.66 -19.59
CA TYR A 101 13.71 -59.26 -20.96
C TYR A 101 14.60 -59.96 -21.99
N GLN A 102 15.89 -60.17 -21.68
CA GLN A 102 16.80 -60.93 -22.53
C GLN A 102 16.40 -62.39 -22.66
N GLN A 103 15.86 -63.00 -21.60
CA GLN A 103 15.32 -64.36 -21.67
C GLN A 103 14.10 -64.43 -22.58
N ARG A 104 13.17 -63.46 -22.46
CA ARG A 104 12.00 -63.37 -23.34
C ARG A 104 12.37 -63.14 -24.80
N LEU A 105 13.37 -62.30 -25.06
CA LEU A 105 13.87 -62.05 -26.41
C LEU A 105 14.44 -63.33 -27.04
N ARG A 106 15.33 -64.02 -26.32
CA ARG A 106 15.90 -65.30 -26.80
C ARG A 106 14.83 -66.36 -27.06
N GLN A 107 13.80 -66.42 -26.22
CA GLN A 107 12.68 -67.33 -26.44
C GLN A 107 11.87 -66.95 -27.68
N ALA A 108 11.68 -65.66 -27.95
CA ALA A 108 11.00 -65.20 -29.16
C ALA A 108 11.82 -65.47 -30.43
N GLU A 109 13.14 -65.26 -30.38
CA GLU A 109 14.06 -65.55 -31.48
C GLU A 109 14.16 -67.05 -31.79
N ALA A 110 14.10 -67.91 -30.78
CA ALA A 110 14.11 -69.36 -30.96
C ALA A 110 12.78 -69.94 -31.49
N ASN A 111 11.69 -69.18 -31.36
CA ASN A 111 10.36 -69.57 -31.84
C ASN A 111 10.09 -69.13 -33.30
N LEU A 112 11.05 -68.48 -33.96
CA LEU A 112 10.95 -67.94 -35.31
C LEU A 112 11.80 -68.76 -36.29
#